data_AF-A0A349D8Z2-F1
#
_entry.id   AF-A0A349D8Z2-F1
#
_cell.length_a   1.000
_cell.length_b   1.000
_cell.length_c   1.000
_cell.angle_alpha   90.00
_cell.angle_beta   90.00
_cell.angle_gamma   90.00
#
_symmetry.space_group_name_H-M   'P 1'
#
loop_
_entity.id
_entity.type
_entity.pdbx_description
1 polymer ?
#
loop_
_entity_poly.entity_id
_entity_poly.type
_entity_poly.pdbx_seq_one_letter_code
_entity_poly.pdbx_strand_id
1 'polypeptide(L)'
;MKQILSLSSLLILLLFAFQSCNEAAETPSEDLSATEVDTLDAFDCPFDESNQDDAFMKELDHFVHYTWIDSAKMAVVPLANKDTLFITRGGCLNFNFFAELHTSVTEPVINDIPFWFERGLALAQSFLPEEETKKLKALMDSQSYSLDATNNQMFVTFEQDEHCEMTMMVFLNQKREHNIMLEIGYSDC
;
A
#
# COMPACT_ATOMS: atom_id res chain seq x y z
N MET A 1 -56.66 -1.81 -2.33
CA MET A 1 -56.19 -2.86 -3.27
C MET A 1 -54.68 -2.96 -3.10
N LYS A 2 -54.16 -3.82 -2.21
CA LYS A 2 -53.80 -5.24 -2.41
C LYS A 2 -52.81 -5.48 -3.57
N GLN A 3 -51.52 -5.57 -3.24
CA GLN A 3 -50.49 -6.40 -3.91
C GLN A 3 -49.54 -6.86 -2.78
N ILE A 4 -49.73 -8.04 -2.19
CA ILE A 4 -49.22 -9.38 -2.55
C ILE A 4 -47.68 -9.41 -2.55
N LEU A 5 -47.13 -9.75 -1.39
CA LEU A 5 -45.76 -10.21 -1.18
C LEU A 5 -45.65 -11.66 -1.66
N SER A 6 -44.74 -11.93 -2.59
CA SER A 6 -44.36 -13.27 -3.05
C SER A 6 -43.10 -13.70 -2.31
N LEU A 7 -43.26 -14.49 -1.25
CA LEU A 7 -42.19 -15.25 -0.62
C LEU A 7 -42.07 -16.60 -1.32
N SER A 8 -40.98 -16.78 -2.06
CA SER A 8 -40.54 -18.10 -2.54
C SER A 8 -39.02 -18.15 -2.54
N SER A 9 -38.50 -19.30 -2.09
CA SER A 9 -37.10 -19.74 -2.20
C SER A 9 -36.21 -19.46 -1.00
N LEU A 10 -36.41 -20.24 0.07
CA LEU A 10 -35.34 -20.55 1.01
C LEU A 10 -35.55 -21.94 1.62
N LEU A 11 -35.04 -23.00 0.97
CA LEU A 11 -34.63 -24.23 1.65
C LEU A 11 -33.87 -25.17 0.69
N ILE A 12 -32.54 -25.15 0.73
CA ILE A 12 -31.71 -26.30 0.35
C ILE A 12 -30.64 -26.43 1.43
N LEU A 13 -30.93 -27.25 2.44
CA LEU A 13 -29.92 -27.78 3.37
C LEU A 13 -29.19 -28.92 2.65
N LEU A 14 -27.94 -28.68 2.28
CA LEU A 14 -27.01 -29.74 1.88
C LEU A 14 -26.39 -30.36 3.13
N LEU A 15 -26.86 -31.58 3.45
CA LEU A 15 -26.25 -32.51 4.38
C LEU A 15 -24.99 -33.09 3.73
N PHE A 16 -23.80 -32.73 4.22
CA PHE A 16 -22.60 -33.52 3.98
C PHE A 16 -22.32 -34.39 5.20
N ALA A 17 -22.47 -35.69 4.99
CA ALA A 17 -22.03 -36.73 5.91
C ALA A 17 -20.49 -36.74 5.94
N PHE A 18 -19.90 -36.43 7.10
CA PHE A 18 -18.51 -36.76 7.36
C PHE A 18 -18.45 -38.24 7.74
N GLN A 19 -18.01 -39.03 6.78
CA GLN A 19 -17.72 -40.44 6.97
C GLN A 19 -16.30 -40.58 7.54
N SER A 20 -16.25 -41.05 8.78
CA SER A 20 -15.05 -41.49 9.49
C SER A 20 -14.38 -42.62 8.71
N CYS A 21 -13.12 -42.42 8.29
CA CYS A 21 -12.20 -43.51 8.00
C CYS A 21 -11.03 -43.42 8.98
N ASN A 22 -11.00 -44.39 9.88
CA ASN A 22 -9.91 -44.69 10.77
C ASN A 22 -9.16 -45.85 10.12
N GLU A 23 -7.91 -45.66 9.72
CA GLU A 23 -7.06 -46.78 9.30
C GLU A 23 -5.66 -46.55 9.86
N ALA A 24 -5.37 -47.31 10.91
CA ALA A 24 -4.05 -47.44 11.48
C ALA A 24 -3.22 -48.31 10.54
N ALA A 25 -2.15 -47.74 9.99
CA ALA A 25 -1.08 -48.49 9.34
C ALA A 25 0.21 -48.26 10.13
N GLU A 26 0.70 -49.33 10.75
CA GLU A 26 2.00 -49.40 11.38
C GLU A 26 3.12 -49.59 10.34
N THR A 27 4.35 -49.31 10.79
CA THR A 27 5.69 -49.61 10.26
C THR A 27 6.36 -48.52 9.41
N PRO A 28 7.71 -48.42 9.41
CA PRO A 28 8.73 -48.75 10.41
C PRO A 28 9.63 -47.54 10.75
N SER A 29 10.35 -47.61 11.87
CA SER A 29 11.35 -46.61 12.24
C SER A 29 12.52 -46.63 11.25
N GLU A 30 12.59 -45.61 10.39
CA GLU A 30 13.84 -45.24 9.73
C GLU A 30 14.51 -44.10 10.51
N ASP A 31 15.79 -44.34 10.71
CA ASP A 31 16.81 -43.51 11.31
C ASP A 31 16.71 -42.06 10.81
N LEU A 32 16.34 -41.12 11.69
CA LEU A 32 16.50 -39.69 11.42
C LEU A 32 17.99 -39.38 11.45
N SER A 33 18.66 -39.68 10.35
CA SER A 33 19.83 -38.94 9.90
C SER A 33 19.44 -37.47 9.95
N ALA A 34 20.12 -36.72 10.81
CA ALA A 34 20.00 -35.27 10.92
C ALA A 34 20.03 -34.67 9.51
N THR A 35 18.85 -34.38 8.98
CA THR A 35 18.72 -33.46 7.87
C THR A 35 19.10 -32.15 8.50
N GLU A 36 20.27 -31.65 8.12
CA GLU A 36 20.62 -30.25 8.35
C GLU A 36 19.37 -29.47 7.97
N VAL A 37 18.71 -28.92 8.98
CA VAL A 37 17.77 -27.83 8.78
C VAL A 37 18.68 -26.74 8.28
N ASP A 38 18.84 -26.71 6.96
CA ASP A 38 19.27 -25.55 6.22
C ASP A 38 18.29 -24.48 6.68
N THR A 39 18.71 -23.74 7.70
CA THR A 39 18.02 -22.57 8.18
C THR A 39 17.91 -21.73 6.94
N LEU A 40 16.72 -21.74 6.32
CA LEU A 40 16.38 -20.90 5.18
C LEU A 40 17.03 -19.56 5.43
N ASP A 41 18.17 -19.38 4.76
CA ASP A 41 19.07 -18.29 5.01
C ASP A 41 18.22 -17.04 4.81
N ALA A 42 18.40 -16.09 5.72
CA ALA A 42 17.69 -14.83 5.76
C ALA A 42 17.30 -14.39 4.35
N PHE A 43 16.01 -14.09 4.12
CA PHE A 43 15.58 -13.44 2.87
C PHE A 43 16.61 -12.37 2.56
N ASP A 44 17.42 -12.63 1.52
CA ASP A 44 18.56 -11.78 1.20
C ASP A 44 17.94 -10.41 0.92
N CYS A 45 18.25 -9.45 1.77
CA CYS A 45 17.65 -8.14 1.77
C CYS A 45 18.58 -7.26 0.96
N PRO A 46 18.42 -7.18 -0.38
CA PRO A 46 19.37 -6.47 -1.24
C PRO A 46 19.53 -5.01 -0.82
N PHE A 47 18.47 -4.44 -0.25
CA PHE A 47 18.47 -3.13 0.37
C PHE A 47 18.66 -3.27 1.87
N ASP A 48 19.90 -3.13 2.34
CA ASP A 48 20.22 -3.16 3.77
C ASP A 48 19.53 -1.99 4.51
N GLU A 49 18.47 -2.33 5.25
CA GLU A 49 17.72 -1.37 6.07
C GLU A 49 18.39 -1.04 7.41
N SER A 50 19.47 -1.73 7.79
CA SER A 50 20.09 -1.57 9.11
C SER A 50 20.68 -0.17 9.32
N ASN A 51 21.03 0.51 8.23
CA ASN A 51 21.55 1.88 8.24
C ASN A 51 20.49 2.92 7.86
N GLN A 52 19.23 2.53 7.65
CA GLN A 52 18.15 3.45 7.33
C GLN A 52 17.54 4.01 8.61
N ASP A 53 17.71 5.31 8.81
CA ASP A 53 17.19 6.08 9.93
C ASP A 53 16.40 7.31 9.43
N ASP A 54 16.05 8.18 10.37
CA ASP A 54 15.28 9.39 10.09
C ASP A 54 16.14 10.57 9.58
N ALA A 55 17.40 10.35 9.18
CA ALA A 55 18.27 11.45 8.73
C ALA A 55 17.67 12.23 7.56
N PHE A 56 17.01 11.55 6.61
CA PHE A 56 16.37 12.22 5.48
C PHE A 56 15.22 13.15 5.91
N MET A 57 14.50 12.83 6.98
CA MET A 57 13.45 13.70 7.50
C MET A 57 14.01 15.04 7.98
N LYS A 58 15.28 15.06 8.44
CA LYS A 58 15.97 16.27 8.88
C LYS A 58 16.36 17.18 7.72
N GLU A 59 16.39 16.67 6.50
CA GLU A 59 16.60 17.44 5.27
C GLU A 59 15.29 18.06 4.76
N LEU A 60 14.14 17.58 5.24
CA LEU A 60 12.82 18.12 4.93
C LEU A 60 12.45 19.21 5.93
N ASP A 61 12.95 20.44 5.69
CA ASP A 61 12.88 21.60 6.61
C ASP A 61 11.48 21.92 7.19
N HIS A 62 10.41 21.46 6.54
CA HIS A 62 9.02 21.73 6.92
C HIS A 62 8.40 20.66 7.83
N PHE A 63 9.06 19.51 8.02
CA PHE A 63 8.60 18.44 8.92
C PHE A 63 9.38 18.43 10.24
N VAL A 64 9.18 19.47 11.05
CA VAL A 64 9.88 19.64 12.34
C VAL A 64 9.32 18.72 13.44
N HIS A 65 8.09 18.24 13.29
CA HIS A 65 7.42 17.39 14.26
C HIS A 65 6.99 16.08 13.61
N TYR A 66 7.73 15.01 13.89
CA TYR A 66 7.41 13.66 13.44
C TYR A 66 7.78 12.62 14.49
N THR A 67 7.24 11.42 14.34
CA THR A 67 7.65 10.23 15.08
C THR A 67 8.21 9.21 14.11
N TRP A 68 9.45 8.76 14.34
CA TRP A 68 10.05 7.68 13.56
C TRP A 68 9.63 6.31 14.10
N ILE A 69 9.14 5.43 13.22
CA ILE A 69 8.81 4.04 13.51
C ILE A 69 9.84 3.16 12.81
N ASP A 70 10.89 2.80 13.55
CA ASP A 70 12.04 2.07 13.01
C ASP A 70 11.69 0.71 12.39
N SER A 71 10.74 -0.01 12.99
CA SER A 71 10.30 -1.32 12.48
C SER A 71 9.58 -1.26 11.14
N ALA A 72 9.08 -0.08 10.74
CA ALA A 72 8.39 0.16 9.49
C ALA A 72 9.17 1.10 8.55
N LYS A 73 10.36 1.55 8.99
CA LYS A 73 11.17 2.58 8.29
C LYS A 73 10.33 3.75 7.79
N MET A 74 9.50 4.27 8.69
CA MET A 74 8.44 5.22 8.38
C MET A 74 8.40 6.38 9.40
N ALA A 75 8.26 7.59 8.88
CA ALA A 75 7.98 8.77 9.68
C ALA A 75 6.47 9.05 9.72
N VAL A 76 5.93 9.32 10.91
CA VAL A 76 4.54 9.75 11.12
C VAL A 76 4.51 11.23 11.45
N VAL A 77 3.90 12.02 10.59
CA VAL A 77 3.84 13.49 10.66
C VAL A 77 2.39 13.93 10.91
N PRO A 78 2.03 14.36 12.13
CA PRO A 78 0.72 14.95 12.39
C PRO A 78 0.63 16.34 11.75
N LEU A 79 -0.43 16.59 10.98
CA LEU A 79 -0.68 17.88 10.32
C LEU A 79 -1.65 18.75 11.15
N ALA A 80 -1.58 20.07 10.96
CA ALA A 80 -2.37 21.04 11.73
C ALA A 80 -3.89 20.86 11.57
N ASN A 81 -4.33 20.30 10.45
CA ASN A 81 -5.73 20.02 10.14
C ASN A 81 -6.22 18.66 10.67
N LYS A 82 -5.44 17.98 11.52
CA LYS A 82 -5.68 16.63 12.06
C LYS A 82 -5.54 15.50 11.04
N ASP A 83 -5.06 15.80 9.84
CA ASP A 83 -4.62 14.76 8.92
C ASP A 83 -3.29 14.19 9.40
N THR A 84 -2.96 13.01 8.90
CA THR A 84 -1.68 12.35 9.19
C THR A 84 -0.99 12.03 7.89
N LEU A 85 0.27 12.40 7.80
CA LEU A 85 1.15 12.03 6.72
C LEU A 85 2.11 10.95 7.20
N PHE A 86 2.22 9.87 6.44
CA PHE A 86 3.20 8.81 6.64
C PHE A 86 4.22 8.91 5.51
N ILE A 87 5.51 8.89 5.82
CA ILE A 87 6.57 8.92 4.81
C ILE A 87 7.44 7.70 5.03
N THR A 88 7.43 6.80 4.05
CA THR A 88 8.23 5.57 4.04
C THR A 88 9.44 5.80 3.17
N ARG A 89 10.63 5.51 3.69
CA ARG A 89 11.87 5.52 2.90
C ARG A 89 12.69 4.29 3.28
N GLY A 90 12.56 3.24 2.48
CA GLY A 90 13.13 1.94 2.77
C GLY A 90 12.34 0.78 2.17
N GLY A 91 12.75 -0.43 2.49
CA GLY A 91 12.14 -1.65 1.98
C GLY A 91 13.21 -2.68 1.64
N CYS A 92 12.83 -3.95 1.75
CA CYS A 92 13.79 -5.04 1.69
C CYS A 92 13.95 -5.61 0.28
N LEU A 93 12.84 -5.93 -0.39
CA LEU A 93 12.86 -6.46 -1.76
C LEU A 93 13.02 -5.36 -2.80
N ASN A 94 12.37 -4.21 -2.56
CA ASN A 94 12.49 -2.98 -3.33
C ASN A 94 12.75 -1.84 -2.35
N PHE A 95 13.56 -0.85 -2.73
CA PHE A 95 13.70 0.38 -1.97
C PHE A 95 12.54 1.31 -2.28
N ASN A 96 11.66 1.55 -1.31
CA ASN A 96 10.46 2.36 -1.50
C ASN A 96 10.69 3.78 -0.99
N PHE A 97 10.21 4.78 -1.72
CA PHE A 97 10.10 6.14 -1.23
C PHE A 97 8.70 6.69 -1.54
N PHE A 98 7.81 6.60 -0.55
CA PHE A 98 6.40 6.98 -0.69
C PHE A 98 5.97 7.88 0.45
N ALA A 99 4.94 8.67 0.18
CA ALA A 99 4.18 9.34 1.20
C ALA A 99 2.70 9.02 1.09
N GLU A 100 2.07 8.72 2.23
CA GLU A 100 0.65 8.40 2.38
C GLU A 100 -0.02 9.49 3.22
N LEU A 101 -0.91 10.27 2.62
CA LEU A 101 -1.74 11.25 3.30
C LEU A 101 -3.09 10.63 3.67
N HIS A 102 -3.36 10.56 4.97
CA HIS A 102 -4.66 10.18 5.51
C HIS A 102 -5.43 11.42 5.91
N THR A 103 -6.49 11.72 5.16
CA THR A 103 -7.31 12.92 5.38
C THR A 103 -8.76 12.57 5.70
N SER A 104 -9.35 13.38 6.58
CA SER A 104 -10.77 13.30 6.96
C SER A 104 -11.67 14.19 6.10
N VAL A 105 -11.10 14.86 5.09
CA VAL A 105 -11.85 15.75 4.21
C VAL A 105 -12.70 14.92 3.24
N THR A 106 -13.97 15.30 3.14
CA THR A 106 -14.84 14.90 2.03
C THR A 106 -14.42 15.61 0.76
N GLU A 107 -13.44 15.04 0.06
CA GLU A 107 -12.99 15.48 -1.27
C GLU A 107 -13.85 14.78 -2.36
N PRO A 108 -13.77 15.21 -3.64
CA PRO A 108 -14.75 14.85 -4.67
C PRO A 108 -14.70 13.37 -5.09
N VAL A 109 -15.54 13.02 -6.07
CA VAL A 109 -15.58 11.71 -6.72
C VAL A 109 -14.17 11.25 -7.06
N ILE A 110 -13.82 10.00 -6.71
CA ILE A 110 -12.48 9.43 -6.93
C ILE A 110 -12.00 9.50 -8.39
N ASN A 111 -12.92 9.71 -9.33
CA ASN A 111 -12.66 9.80 -10.76
C ASN A 111 -12.25 11.21 -11.23
N ASP A 112 -12.11 12.20 -10.34
CA ASP A 112 -11.56 13.52 -10.67
C ASP A 112 -10.02 13.48 -10.74
N ILE A 113 -9.50 12.90 -11.84
CA ILE A 113 -8.06 12.67 -12.02
C ILE A 113 -7.25 13.97 -11.94
N PRO A 114 -7.62 15.08 -12.62
CA PRO A 114 -6.85 16.33 -12.53
C PRO A 114 -6.73 16.85 -11.11
N PHE A 115 -7.81 16.76 -10.32
CA PHE A 115 -7.79 17.14 -8.91
C PHE A 115 -6.78 16.29 -8.12
N TRP A 116 -6.79 14.98 -8.31
CA TRP A 116 -5.87 14.08 -7.60
C TRP A 116 -4.42 14.23 -8.05
N PHE A 117 -4.17 14.54 -9.32
CA PHE A 117 -2.82 14.87 -9.81
C PHE A 117 -2.28 16.14 -9.16
N GLU A 118 -3.08 17.19 -9.05
CA GLU A 118 -2.68 18.41 -8.36
C GLU A 118 -2.32 18.13 -6.90
N ARG A 119 -3.15 17.35 -6.19
CA ARG A 119 -2.91 16.96 -4.80
C ARG A 119 -1.69 16.05 -4.63
N GLY A 120 -1.56 15.04 -5.48
CA GLY A 120 -0.43 14.12 -5.49
C GLY A 120 0.88 14.83 -5.77
N LEU A 121 0.90 15.75 -6.74
CA LEU A 121 2.09 16.53 -7.04
C LEU A 121 2.48 17.47 -5.89
N ALA A 122 1.50 18.13 -5.25
CA ALA A 122 1.76 18.95 -4.08
C ALA A 122 2.31 18.13 -2.91
N LEU A 123 1.83 16.89 -2.74
CA LEU A 123 2.37 15.95 -1.77
C LEU A 123 3.81 15.55 -2.12
N ALA A 124 4.06 15.12 -3.35
CA ALA A 124 5.38 14.77 -3.86
C ALA A 124 6.42 15.88 -3.64
N GLN A 125 6.05 17.15 -3.92
CA GLN A 125 6.90 18.33 -3.68
C GLN A 125 7.38 18.48 -2.23
N SER A 126 6.67 17.89 -1.27
CA SER A 126 7.03 17.98 0.15
C SER A 126 8.10 16.97 0.57
N PHE A 127 8.30 15.87 -0.14
CA PHE A 127 9.22 14.82 0.33
C PHE A 127 10.16 14.26 -0.74
N LEU A 128 9.79 14.36 -2.02
CA LEU A 128 10.65 13.94 -3.11
C LEU A 128 11.69 15.01 -3.45
N PRO A 129 12.86 14.59 -3.98
CA PRO A 129 13.78 15.50 -4.63
C PRO A 129 13.12 16.32 -5.74
N GLU A 130 13.64 17.53 -5.99
CA GLU A 130 13.09 18.45 -6.99
C GLU A 130 13.06 17.82 -8.40
N GLU A 131 14.12 17.09 -8.78
CA GLU A 131 14.22 16.45 -10.09
C GLU A 131 13.18 15.32 -10.26
N GLU A 132 12.96 14.50 -9.22
CA GLU A 132 11.91 13.47 -9.23
C GLU A 132 10.52 14.07 -9.35
N THR A 133 10.29 15.18 -8.65
CA THR A 133 9.03 15.92 -8.73
C THR A 133 8.80 16.48 -10.13
N LYS A 134 9.83 17.06 -10.78
CA LYS A 134 9.74 17.57 -12.16
C LYS A 134 9.39 16.45 -13.15
N LYS A 135 10.02 15.29 -12.99
CA LYS A 135 9.79 14.11 -13.81
C LYS A 135 8.36 13.60 -13.64
N LEU A 136 7.91 13.39 -12.40
CA LEU A 136 6.52 13.01 -12.09
C LEU A 136 5.51 13.97 -12.75
N LYS A 137 5.75 15.29 -12.63
CA LYS A 137 4.91 16.30 -13.28
C LYS A 137 4.89 16.13 -14.81
N ALA A 138 6.05 15.90 -15.43
CA ALA A 138 6.13 15.69 -16.87
C ALA A 138 5.34 14.46 -17.32
N LEU A 139 5.36 13.37 -16.53
CA LEU A 139 4.59 12.15 -16.80
C LEU A 139 3.07 12.41 -16.68
N MET A 140 2.64 13.18 -15.67
CA MET A 140 1.25 13.63 -15.55
C MET A 140 0.81 14.52 -16.72
N ASP A 141 1.62 15.52 -17.08
CA ASP A 141 1.31 16.49 -18.16
C ASP A 141 1.25 15.81 -19.54
N SER A 142 2.16 14.85 -19.79
CA SER A 142 2.24 14.11 -21.06
C SER A 142 1.24 12.94 -21.17
N GLN A 143 0.53 12.64 -20.07
CA GLN A 143 -0.34 11.47 -19.95
C GLN A 143 0.38 10.14 -20.16
N SER A 144 1.64 10.06 -19.71
CA SER A 144 2.48 8.87 -19.77
C SER A 144 2.21 7.99 -18.54
N TYR A 145 1.01 7.42 -18.46
CA TYR A 145 0.59 6.57 -17.36
C TYR A 145 -0.54 5.61 -17.78
N SER A 146 -0.65 4.51 -17.02
CA SER A 146 -1.84 3.67 -17.00
C SER A 146 -2.71 3.98 -15.79
N LEU A 147 -4.03 3.78 -15.93
CA LEU A 147 -5.04 4.09 -14.92
C LEU A 147 -5.95 2.89 -14.72
N ASP A 148 -6.05 2.42 -13.48
CA ASP A 148 -7.08 1.50 -13.02
C ASP A 148 -7.96 2.21 -11.97
N ALA A 149 -9.25 2.36 -12.25
CA ALA A 149 -10.17 3.11 -11.40
C ALA A 149 -11.47 2.33 -11.16
N THR A 150 -11.89 2.33 -9.91
CA THR A 150 -13.19 1.80 -9.46
C THR A 150 -13.96 2.91 -8.74
N ASN A 151 -15.12 2.57 -8.16
CA ASN A 151 -15.89 3.53 -7.36
C ASN A 151 -15.21 3.93 -6.04
N ASN A 152 -14.19 3.21 -5.59
CA ASN A 152 -13.57 3.41 -4.27
C ASN A 152 -12.05 3.49 -4.30
N GLN A 153 -11.42 3.28 -5.46
CA GLN A 153 -9.99 3.44 -5.61
C GLN A 153 -9.63 3.98 -6.99
N MET A 154 -8.50 4.66 -7.06
CA MET A 154 -7.82 5.03 -8.29
C MET A 154 -6.36 4.65 -8.14
N PHE A 155 -5.80 3.92 -9.10
CA PHE A 155 -4.41 3.52 -9.14
C PHE A 155 -3.80 3.96 -10.46
N VAL A 156 -2.71 4.72 -10.36
CA VAL A 156 -1.99 5.29 -11.50
C VAL A 156 -0.58 4.77 -11.49
N THR A 157 -0.15 4.18 -12.59
CA THR A 157 1.24 3.72 -12.79
C THR A 157 1.86 4.55 -13.89
N PHE A 158 2.90 5.31 -13.56
CA PHE A 158 3.58 6.18 -14.50
C PHE A 158 4.59 5.39 -15.34
N GLU A 159 4.56 5.59 -16.66
CA GLU A 159 5.43 4.89 -17.61
C GLU A 159 6.80 5.56 -17.67
N GLN A 160 7.84 4.93 -17.11
CA GLN A 160 9.22 5.42 -17.06
C GLN A 160 10.20 4.25 -16.82
N ASP A 161 11.49 4.46 -17.10
CA ASP A 161 12.52 3.41 -17.11
C ASP A 161 13.52 3.47 -15.93
N GLU A 162 13.45 4.48 -15.07
CA GLU A 162 14.46 4.73 -14.03
C GLU A 162 14.16 4.03 -12.70
N HIS A 163 12.88 3.93 -12.33
CA HIS A 163 12.42 3.13 -11.19
C HIS A 163 11.61 1.93 -11.69
N CYS A 164 11.51 0.87 -10.89
CA CYS A 164 10.67 -0.27 -11.24
C CYS A 164 9.20 0.16 -11.29
N GLU A 165 8.79 0.97 -10.32
CA GLU A 165 7.44 1.49 -10.24
C GLU A 165 7.47 2.93 -9.74
N MET A 166 6.71 3.81 -10.41
CA MET A 166 6.32 5.11 -9.88
C MET A 166 4.79 5.15 -9.92
N THR A 167 4.15 5.40 -8.79
CA THR A 167 2.69 5.26 -8.68
C THR A 167 2.05 6.38 -7.89
N MET A 168 0.75 6.57 -8.13
CA MET A 168 -0.12 7.35 -7.29
C MET A 168 -1.40 6.55 -7.05
N MET A 169 -1.81 6.43 -5.79
CA MET A 169 -3.00 5.70 -5.39
C MET A 169 -3.91 6.60 -4.56
N VAL A 170 -5.20 6.57 -4.87
CA VAL A 170 -6.25 7.19 -4.06
C VAL A 170 -7.20 6.08 -3.61
N PHE A 171 -7.53 6.06 -2.32
CA PHE A 171 -8.43 5.06 -1.76
C PHE A 171 -9.45 5.71 -0.81
N LEU A 172 -10.74 5.40 -1.02
CA LEU A 172 -11.83 5.79 -0.13
C LEU A 172 -12.04 4.68 0.91
N ASN A 173 -11.75 4.98 2.18
CA ASN A 173 -11.97 4.04 3.26
C ASN A 173 -13.45 3.97 3.65
N GLN A 174 -14.14 2.97 3.13
CA GLN A 174 -15.59 2.78 3.38
C GLN A 174 -15.93 2.42 4.83
N LYS A 175 -14.96 1.98 5.65
CA LYS A 175 -15.21 1.60 7.06
C LYS A 175 -15.21 2.78 8.02
N ARG A 176 -14.66 3.93 7.60
CA ARG A 176 -14.68 5.19 8.35
C ARG A 176 -15.16 6.25 7.38
N GLU A 177 -16.44 6.59 7.46
CA GLU A 177 -17.06 7.57 6.57
C GLU A 177 -16.14 8.80 6.44
N HIS A 178 -15.73 9.09 5.20
CA HIS A 178 -14.97 10.28 4.80
C HIS A 178 -13.45 10.26 5.08
N ASN A 179 -12.82 9.09 5.22
CA ASN A 179 -11.36 9.01 5.20
C ASN A 179 -10.83 8.66 3.81
N ILE A 180 -9.94 9.50 3.29
CA ILE A 180 -9.24 9.31 2.03
C ILE A 180 -7.77 9.05 2.34
N MET A 181 -7.20 8.09 1.62
CA MET A 181 -5.76 7.85 1.57
C MET A 181 -5.26 8.25 0.18
N LEU A 182 -4.30 9.15 0.12
CA LEU A 182 -3.55 9.50 -1.09
C LEU A 182 -2.10 9.06 -0.88
N GLU A 183 -1.65 8.09 -1.65
CA GLU A 183 -0.27 7.62 -1.68
C GLU A 183 0.39 8.05 -2.99
N ILE A 184 1.64 8.49 -2.94
CA ILE A 184 2.44 8.78 -4.12
C ILE A 184 3.92 8.52 -3.85
N GLY A 185 4.66 8.06 -4.85
CA GLY A 185 6.08 7.78 -4.71
C GLY A 185 6.61 6.82 -5.77
N TYR A 186 7.74 6.19 -5.46
CA TYR A 186 8.39 5.22 -6.33
C TYR A 186 9.08 4.10 -5.56
N SER A 187 9.39 3.00 -6.26
CA SER A 187 10.21 1.90 -5.78
C SER A 187 11.36 1.58 -6.74
N ASP A 188 12.55 1.39 -6.18
CA ASP A 188 13.76 0.97 -6.88
C ASP A 188 14.04 -0.53 -6.66
N CYS A 189 14.72 -1.10 -7.67
CA CYS A 189 15.22 -2.46 -7.81
C CYS A 189 16.68 -2.33 -8.27
#